data_AF-A0A9D7LTB7-F1
#
_entry.id   AF-A0A9D7LTB7-F1
#
_cell.length_a   1.000
_cell.length_b   1.000
_cell.length_c   1.000
_cell.angle_alpha   90.00
_cell.angle_beta   90.00
_cell.angle_gamma   90.00
#
_symmetry.space_group_name_H-M   'P 1'
#
loop_
_entity.id
_entity.type
_entity.pdbx_description
1 polymer ?
#
loop_
_entity_poly.entity_id
_entity_poly.type
_entity_poly.pdbx_seq_one_letter_code
_entity_poly.pdbx_strand_id
1 'polypeptide(L)'
;MTTDPDRLAATMPGDIQRQAAHIAQDAFATVFRLTVDGGMPGRDAALAEVKQRCLRWCAAGDGDEARSLRRVLLATGLDQWGLAYTQAFDLTAIPTLSAFLGSLRTSLDAAEDARFQRLFARVDAVESDAVEFKIELRRNIHLALWHAMTACDDRAEGQRIVRALGSLMLALTRRMPLLGWRLLADALASIQIRLLSDEKPVGGMAEEGTQQLFAALSQSLPPEQYQAIHALSGQVVLAWQQARRPAS
;
A
#
# COMPACT_ATOMS: atom_id res chain seq x y z
N MET A 1 10.01 13.92 -19.36
CA MET A 1 11.07 13.10 -18.75
C MET A 1 10.69 11.63 -18.91
N THR A 2 11.45 10.86 -19.66
CA THR A 2 11.32 9.40 -19.73
C THR A 2 11.77 8.81 -18.40
N THR A 3 10.93 8.00 -17.78
CA THR A 3 11.23 7.30 -16.54
C THR A 3 12.10 6.09 -16.86
N ASP A 4 13.21 5.92 -16.15
CA ASP A 4 14.07 4.74 -16.27
C ASP A 4 13.26 3.45 -16.08
N PRO A 5 13.58 2.36 -16.79
CA PRO A 5 12.93 1.06 -16.58
C PRO A 5 13.24 0.53 -15.16
N ASP A 6 12.34 -0.33 -14.66
CA ASP A 6 12.55 -1.05 -13.39
C ASP A 6 13.76 -1.99 -13.51
N ARG A 7 14.84 -1.66 -12.82
CA ARG A 7 16.10 -2.42 -12.89
C ARG A 7 16.06 -3.67 -12.01
N LEU A 8 15.08 -3.78 -11.11
CA LEU A 8 14.89 -4.95 -10.26
C LEU A 8 14.00 -6.01 -10.93
N ALA A 9 13.33 -5.69 -12.03
CA ALA A 9 12.46 -6.60 -12.77
C ALA A 9 13.18 -7.87 -13.26
N ALA A 10 14.49 -7.79 -13.54
CA ALA A 10 15.29 -8.95 -13.93
C ALA A 10 15.47 -9.96 -12.78
N THR A 11 15.52 -9.49 -11.54
CA THR A 11 15.66 -10.32 -10.34
C THR A 11 14.31 -10.70 -9.74
N MET A 12 13.33 -9.82 -9.88
CA MET A 12 11.97 -9.99 -9.36
C MET A 12 10.98 -9.43 -10.38
N PRO A 13 10.44 -10.30 -11.25
CA PRO A 13 9.45 -9.92 -12.25
C PRO A 13 8.20 -9.27 -11.65
N GLY A 14 7.49 -8.49 -12.46
CA GLY A 14 6.39 -7.63 -12.00
C GLY A 14 5.24 -8.36 -11.30
N ASP A 15 4.92 -9.60 -11.70
CA ASP A 15 3.94 -10.45 -11.02
C ASP A 15 4.38 -10.83 -9.60
N ILE A 16 5.68 -11.15 -9.42
CA ILE A 16 6.26 -11.45 -8.11
C ILE A 16 6.34 -10.19 -7.24
N GLN A 17 6.56 -9.01 -7.84
CA GLN A 17 6.47 -7.73 -7.13
C GLN A 17 5.06 -7.43 -6.62
N ARG A 18 4.01 -7.63 -7.45
CA ARG A 18 2.61 -7.52 -6.99
C ARG A 18 2.29 -8.53 -5.90
N GLN A 19 2.77 -9.77 -6.04
CA GLN A 19 2.64 -10.79 -5.00
C GLN A 19 3.25 -10.34 -3.66
N ALA A 20 4.39 -9.64 -3.67
CA ALA A 20 5.00 -9.11 -2.46
C ALA A 20 4.08 -8.10 -1.74
N ALA A 21 3.37 -7.25 -2.48
CA ALA A 21 2.42 -6.29 -1.91
C ALA A 21 1.23 -7.01 -1.24
N HIS A 22 0.69 -8.06 -1.87
CA HIS A 22 -0.39 -8.87 -1.30
C HIS A 22 0.06 -9.65 -0.07
N ILE A 23 1.24 -10.26 -0.08
CA ILE A 23 1.78 -10.98 1.09
C ILE A 23 1.97 -10.02 2.27
N ALA A 24 2.49 -8.81 2.00
CA ALA A 24 2.63 -7.79 3.04
C ALA A 24 1.26 -7.36 3.60
N GLN A 25 0.26 -7.16 2.75
CA GLN A 25 -1.12 -6.85 3.15
C GLN A 25 -1.72 -7.97 4.02
N ASP A 26 -1.67 -9.22 3.56
CA ASP A 26 -2.24 -10.36 4.28
C ASP A 26 -1.56 -10.58 5.64
N ALA A 27 -0.24 -10.45 5.66
CA ALA A 27 0.54 -10.55 6.89
C ALA A 27 0.22 -9.42 7.86
N PHE A 28 0.16 -8.17 7.38
CA PHE A 28 -0.24 -7.02 8.19
C PHE A 28 -1.65 -7.19 8.75
N ALA A 29 -2.64 -7.48 7.91
CA ALA A 29 -4.03 -7.63 8.33
C ALA A 29 -4.19 -8.73 9.40
N THR A 30 -3.48 -9.84 9.24
CA THR A 30 -3.50 -10.94 10.22
C THR A 30 -2.83 -10.51 11.54
N VAL A 31 -1.64 -9.92 11.49
CA VAL A 31 -0.91 -9.44 12.67
C VAL A 31 -1.70 -8.37 13.42
N PHE A 32 -2.30 -7.42 12.69
CA PHE A 32 -3.09 -6.33 13.25
C PHE A 32 -4.32 -6.87 13.98
N ARG A 33 -5.11 -7.75 13.34
CA ARG A 33 -6.28 -8.39 13.96
C ARG A 33 -5.90 -9.17 15.23
N LEU A 34 -4.83 -9.96 15.18
CA LEU A 34 -4.32 -10.69 16.36
C LEU A 34 -3.84 -9.76 17.48
N THR A 35 -3.47 -8.52 17.16
CA THR A 35 -3.04 -7.52 18.15
C THR A 35 -4.23 -6.86 18.84
N VAL A 36 -5.28 -6.53 18.07
CA VAL A 36 -6.53 -5.94 18.58
C VAL A 36 -7.35 -6.97 19.36
N ASP A 37 -7.41 -8.22 18.89
CA ASP A 37 -8.12 -9.33 19.54
C ASP A 37 -7.26 -9.99 20.63
N GLY A 38 -6.81 -9.19 21.62
CA GLY A 38 -5.81 -9.59 22.62
C GLY A 38 -6.12 -10.84 23.46
N GLY A 39 -7.35 -11.36 23.41
CA GLY A 39 -7.81 -12.58 24.10
C GLY A 39 -7.93 -13.83 23.23
N MET A 40 -7.48 -13.84 21.98
CA MET A 40 -7.62 -15.00 21.09
C MET A 40 -6.74 -16.19 21.54
N PRO A 41 -7.33 -17.36 21.90
CA PRO A 41 -6.55 -18.57 22.18
C PRO A 41 -5.70 -18.96 20.97
N GLY A 42 -4.43 -19.32 21.20
CA GLY A 42 -3.52 -19.71 20.12
C GLY A 42 -2.92 -18.54 19.32
N ARG A 43 -3.06 -17.29 19.79
CA ARG A 43 -2.45 -16.09 19.18
C ARG A 43 -0.98 -16.29 18.81
N ASP A 44 -0.17 -16.80 19.74
CA ASP A 44 1.27 -16.96 19.51
C ASP A 44 1.58 -17.97 18.39
N ALA A 45 0.80 -19.05 18.31
CA ALA A 45 0.92 -20.04 17.24
C ALA A 45 0.52 -19.45 15.89
N ALA A 46 -0.58 -18.69 15.83
CA ALA A 46 -1.01 -17.99 14.62
C ALA A 46 0.02 -16.94 14.17
N LEU A 47 0.63 -16.19 15.10
CA LEU A 47 1.71 -15.25 14.78
C LEU A 47 2.95 -15.96 14.24
N ALA A 48 3.32 -17.10 14.85
CA ALA A 48 4.43 -17.92 14.37
C ALA A 48 4.18 -18.46 12.95
N GLU A 49 2.94 -18.88 12.65
CA GLU A 49 2.54 -19.36 11.32
C GLU A 49 2.65 -18.26 10.25
N VAL A 50 2.14 -17.06 10.53
CA VAL A 50 2.25 -15.90 9.62
C VAL A 50 3.72 -15.59 9.34
N LYS A 51 4.55 -15.55 10.39
CA LYS A 51 5.99 -15.32 10.26
C LYS A 51 6.65 -16.40 9.41
N GLN A 52 6.36 -17.68 9.66
CA GLN A 52 6.93 -18.79 8.91
C GLN A 52 6.51 -18.77 7.44
N ARG A 53 5.25 -18.44 7.14
CA ARG A 53 4.77 -18.28 5.75
C ARG A 53 5.56 -17.19 5.02
N CYS A 54 5.76 -16.04 5.66
CA CYS A 54 6.50 -14.93 5.08
C CYS A 54 7.98 -15.29 4.85
N LEU A 55 8.64 -15.91 5.82
CA LEU A 55 10.04 -16.34 5.70
C LEU A 55 10.21 -17.40 4.59
N ARG A 56 9.28 -18.35 4.48
CA ARG A 56 9.28 -19.33 3.38
C ARG A 56 9.15 -18.66 2.02
N TRP A 57 8.28 -17.66 1.89
CA TRP A 57 8.15 -16.91 0.64
C TRP A 57 9.44 -16.14 0.30
N CYS A 58 10.09 -15.50 1.27
CA CYS A 58 11.40 -14.88 1.06
C CYS A 58 12.45 -15.89 0.62
N ALA A 59 12.51 -17.06 1.26
CA ALA A 59 13.48 -18.11 0.94
C ALA A 59 13.29 -18.75 -0.45
N ALA A 60 12.09 -18.66 -1.03
CA ALA A 60 11.78 -19.19 -2.36
C ALA A 60 12.27 -18.31 -3.53
N GLY A 61 13.08 -17.28 -3.27
CA GLY A 61 13.74 -16.50 -4.32
C GLY A 61 14.91 -17.27 -4.93
N ASP A 62 15.12 -17.10 -6.24
CA ASP A 62 16.23 -17.76 -6.94
C ASP A 62 17.55 -16.99 -6.72
N GLY A 63 18.43 -17.57 -5.90
CA GLY A 63 19.69 -16.95 -5.48
C GLY A 63 19.58 -15.92 -4.35
N ASP A 64 20.72 -15.45 -3.88
CA ASP A 64 20.81 -14.58 -2.69
C ASP A 64 20.18 -13.21 -2.89
N GLU A 65 20.33 -12.66 -4.11
CA GLU A 65 19.78 -11.35 -4.47
C GLU A 65 18.25 -11.37 -4.47
N ALA A 66 17.63 -12.38 -5.08
CA ALA A 66 16.17 -12.50 -5.12
C ALA A 66 15.58 -12.76 -3.73
N ARG A 67 16.21 -13.62 -2.92
CA ARG A 67 15.79 -13.86 -1.53
C ARG A 67 15.84 -12.59 -0.69
N SER A 68 16.90 -11.80 -0.86
CA SER A 68 17.08 -10.53 -0.16
C SER A 68 16.09 -9.47 -0.65
N LEU A 69 15.85 -9.39 -1.95
CA LEU A 69 14.88 -8.45 -2.52
C LEU A 69 13.45 -8.76 -2.07
N ARG A 70 13.04 -10.04 -2.04
CA ARG A 70 11.75 -10.45 -1.47
C ARG A 70 11.61 -9.99 -0.02
N ARG A 71 12.64 -10.22 0.80
CA ARG A 71 12.66 -9.78 2.21
C ARG A 71 12.57 -8.26 2.34
N VAL A 72 13.27 -7.51 1.49
CA VAL A 72 13.18 -6.03 1.43
C VAL A 72 11.77 -5.59 1.09
N LEU A 73 11.14 -6.09 0.02
CA LEU A 73 9.79 -5.68 -0.36
C LEU A 73 8.75 -6.05 0.70
N LEU A 74 8.89 -7.21 1.35
CA LEU A 74 8.03 -7.57 2.48
C LEU A 74 8.19 -6.59 3.66
N ALA A 75 9.43 -6.29 4.06
CA ALA A 75 9.69 -5.36 5.15
C ALA A 75 9.16 -3.95 4.83
N THR A 76 9.40 -3.46 3.61
CA THR A 76 8.87 -2.19 3.13
C THR A 76 7.35 -2.19 3.15
N GLY A 77 6.69 -3.26 2.68
CA GLY A 77 5.23 -3.33 2.67
C GLY A 77 4.65 -3.29 4.09
N LEU A 78 5.18 -4.12 4.99
CA LEU A 78 4.76 -4.18 6.39
C LEU A 78 4.96 -2.85 7.12
N ASP A 79 6.11 -2.19 6.91
CA ASP A 79 6.39 -0.86 7.46
C ASP A 79 5.36 0.19 6.97
N GLN A 80 5.07 0.22 5.67
CA GLN A 80 4.14 1.19 5.10
C GLN A 80 2.69 0.96 5.54
N TRP A 81 2.26 -0.31 5.68
CA TRP A 81 0.97 -0.63 6.31
C TRP A 81 0.91 -0.18 7.77
N GLY A 82 1.97 -0.46 8.54
CA GLY A 82 2.09 -0.05 9.92
C GLY A 82 2.00 1.46 10.09
N LEU A 83 2.74 2.22 9.29
CA LEU A 83 2.70 3.68 9.26
C LEU A 83 1.30 4.20 8.95
N ALA A 84 0.65 3.66 7.92
CA ALA A 84 -0.67 4.10 7.49
C ALA A 84 -1.74 3.91 8.57
N TYR A 85 -1.77 2.75 9.23
CA TYR A 85 -2.75 2.47 10.28
C TYR A 85 -2.44 3.20 11.58
N THR A 86 -1.15 3.35 11.93
CA THR A 86 -0.74 4.15 13.09
C THR A 86 -1.24 5.59 12.96
N GLN A 87 -1.12 6.19 11.76
CA GLN A 87 -1.63 7.53 11.49
C GLN A 87 -3.16 7.60 11.45
N ALA A 88 -3.82 6.64 10.79
CA ALA A 88 -5.28 6.67 10.60
C ALA A 88 -6.07 6.45 11.89
N PHE A 89 -5.54 5.63 12.80
CA PHE A 89 -6.21 5.22 14.03
C PHE A 89 -5.58 5.79 15.31
N ASP A 90 -4.67 6.77 15.18
CA ASP A 90 -3.99 7.46 16.29
C ASP A 90 -3.32 6.49 17.28
N LEU A 91 -2.68 5.46 16.73
CA LEU A 91 -1.98 4.46 17.53
C LEU A 91 -0.59 4.99 17.89
N THR A 92 -0.09 4.68 19.09
CA THR A 92 1.31 4.97 19.43
C THR A 92 2.27 4.05 18.69
N ALA A 93 1.92 2.76 18.59
CA ALA A 93 2.69 1.73 17.92
C ALA A 93 1.85 0.48 17.68
N ILE A 94 2.36 -0.44 16.87
CA ILE A 94 1.83 -1.81 16.71
C ILE A 94 2.96 -2.79 17.12
N PRO A 95 3.16 -3.08 18.43
CA PRO A 95 4.35 -3.79 18.91
C PRO A 95 4.58 -5.15 18.26
N THR A 96 3.51 -5.91 18.00
CA THR A 96 3.61 -7.21 17.33
C THR A 96 4.15 -7.08 15.89
N LEU A 97 3.78 -6.00 15.18
CA LEU A 97 4.33 -5.70 13.86
C LEU A 97 5.79 -5.29 13.94
N SER A 98 6.17 -4.47 14.92
CA SER A 98 7.58 -4.08 15.14
C SER A 98 8.46 -5.29 15.46
N ALA A 99 7.99 -6.21 16.30
CA ALA A 99 8.69 -7.46 16.60
C ALA A 99 8.81 -8.35 15.35
N PHE A 100 7.75 -8.41 14.53
CA PHE A 100 7.79 -9.16 13.28
C PHE A 100 8.81 -8.59 12.29
N LEU A 101 8.80 -7.27 12.07
CA LEU A 101 9.80 -6.57 11.25
C LEU A 101 11.23 -6.84 11.73
N GLY A 102 11.47 -6.74 13.04
CA GLY A 102 12.78 -7.06 13.64
C GLY A 102 13.22 -8.48 13.31
N SER A 103 12.29 -9.44 13.39
CA SER A 103 12.59 -10.84 13.13
C SER A 103 12.94 -11.17 11.67
N LEU A 104 12.57 -10.31 10.71
CA LEU A 104 13.00 -10.46 9.32
C LEU A 104 14.51 -10.20 9.17
N ARG A 105 15.11 -9.45 10.10
CA ARG A 105 16.54 -9.11 10.10
C ARG A 105 17.37 -9.93 11.07
N THR A 106 16.80 -10.45 12.16
CA THR A 106 17.55 -11.15 13.22
C THR A 106 18.32 -12.37 12.73
N SER A 107 17.87 -13.03 11.66
CA SER A 107 18.50 -14.25 11.15
C SER A 107 19.57 -14.01 10.09
N LEU A 108 19.91 -12.75 9.79
CA LEU A 108 20.86 -12.41 8.72
C LEU A 108 22.29 -12.45 9.21
N ASP A 109 23.19 -13.03 8.41
CA ASP A 109 24.62 -12.79 8.57
C ASP A 109 25.01 -11.37 8.12
N ALA A 110 26.29 -11.01 8.33
CA ALA A 110 26.78 -9.67 8.00
C ALA A 110 26.68 -9.33 6.50
N ALA A 111 26.88 -10.30 5.61
CA ALA A 111 26.81 -10.09 4.16
C ALA A 111 25.36 -9.97 3.69
N GLU A 112 24.47 -10.79 4.24
CA GLU A 112 23.03 -10.72 4.00
C GLU A 112 22.43 -9.40 4.49
N ASP A 113 22.80 -8.93 5.69
CA ASP A 113 22.31 -7.66 6.23
C ASP A 113 22.81 -6.46 5.40
N ALA A 114 24.08 -6.45 4.99
CA ALA A 114 24.62 -5.42 4.11
C ALA A 114 23.89 -5.39 2.75
N ARG A 115 23.53 -6.55 2.20
CA ARG A 115 22.73 -6.64 0.97
C ARG A 115 21.31 -6.13 1.19
N PHE A 116 20.66 -6.52 2.29
CA PHE A 116 19.34 -6.04 2.67
C PHE A 116 19.33 -4.51 2.77
N GLN A 117 20.28 -3.91 3.48
CA GLN A 117 20.34 -2.45 3.66
C GLN A 117 20.50 -1.70 2.33
N ARG A 118 21.39 -2.17 1.45
CA ARG A 118 21.59 -1.57 0.11
C ARG A 118 20.32 -1.64 -0.74
N LEU A 119 19.67 -2.79 -0.79
CA LEU A 119 18.43 -2.98 -1.55
C LEU A 119 17.28 -2.16 -0.96
N PHE A 120 17.16 -2.11 0.37
CA PHE A 120 16.13 -1.32 1.06
C PHE A 120 16.27 0.17 0.73
N ALA A 121 17.48 0.73 0.84
CA ALA A 121 17.75 2.12 0.46
C ALA A 121 17.47 2.38 -1.03
N ARG A 122 17.80 1.43 -1.90
CA ARG A 122 17.58 1.56 -3.34
C ARG A 122 16.10 1.61 -3.72
N VAL A 123 15.27 0.76 -3.10
CA VAL A 123 13.81 0.75 -3.34
C VAL A 123 13.19 2.10 -3.00
N ASP A 124 13.68 2.79 -1.98
CA ASP A 124 13.21 4.14 -1.62
C ASP A 124 13.78 5.22 -2.56
N ALA A 125 15.07 5.17 -2.88
CA ALA A 125 15.75 6.20 -3.65
C ALA A 125 15.43 6.20 -5.15
N VAL A 126 15.14 5.04 -5.74
CA VAL A 126 14.87 4.90 -7.18
C VAL A 126 13.38 4.65 -7.39
N GLU A 127 12.66 5.68 -7.85
CA GLU A 127 11.20 5.62 -7.98
C GLU A 127 10.71 4.47 -8.87
N SER A 128 11.42 4.19 -9.97
CA SER A 128 11.06 3.15 -10.95
C SER A 128 11.42 1.73 -10.53
N ASP A 129 12.30 1.55 -9.55
CA ASP A 129 12.65 0.23 -9.06
C ASP A 129 11.51 -0.34 -8.21
N ALA A 130 11.16 -1.60 -8.45
CA ALA A 130 10.02 -2.27 -7.83
C ALA A 130 8.68 -1.52 -8.05
N VAL A 131 8.48 -0.95 -9.24
CA VAL A 131 7.32 -0.07 -9.53
C VAL A 131 5.99 -0.79 -9.42
N GLU A 132 5.92 -2.06 -9.84
CA GLU A 132 4.69 -2.88 -9.75
C GLU A 132 4.31 -3.14 -8.30
N PHE A 133 5.29 -3.38 -7.43
CA PHE A 133 5.08 -3.48 -5.99
C PHE A 133 4.56 -2.17 -5.41
N LYS A 134 5.16 -1.03 -5.78
CA LYS A 134 4.76 0.28 -5.26
C LYS A 134 3.35 0.66 -5.69
N ILE A 135 2.98 0.42 -6.95
CA ILE A 135 1.61 0.64 -7.45
C ILE A 135 0.62 -0.18 -6.62
N GLU A 136 0.84 -1.49 -6.53
CA GLU A 136 -0.07 -2.40 -5.84
C GLU A 136 -0.16 -2.09 -4.34
N LEU A 137 0.97 -1.82 -3.67
CA LEU A 137 1.03 -1.46 -2.26
C LEU A 137 0.25 -0.17 -1.98
N ARG A 138 0.46 0.90 -2.77
CA ARG A 138 -0.21 2.17 -2.56
C ARG A 138 -1.70 2.07 -2.82
N ARG A 139 -2.10 1.38 -3.89
CA ARG A 139 -3.52 1.12 -4.17
C ARG A 139 -4.19 0.41 -2.98
N ASN A 140 -3.59 -0.68 -2.49
CA ASN A 140 -4.17 -1.48 -1.43
C ASN A 140 -4.27 -0.72 -0.09
N ILE A 141 -3.23 0.03 0.30
CA ILE A 141 -3.27 0.88 1.50
C ILE A 141 -4.35 1.96 1.37
N HIS A 142 -4.36 2.71 0.27
CA HIS A 142 -5.30 3.81 0.09
C HIS A 142 -6.75 3.32 0.04
N LEU A 143 -7.03 2.22 -0.65
CA LEU A 143 -8.36 1.61 -0.69
C LEU A 143 -8.78 1.09 0.68
N ALA A 144 -7.88 0.46 1.44
CA ALA A 144 -8.21 -0.04 2.77
C ALA A 144 -8.57 1.11 3.73
N LEU A 145 -7.85 2.23 3.69
CA LEU A 145 -8.18 3.41 4.49
C LEU A 145 -9.48 4.07 4.01
N TRP A 146 -9.70 4.16 2.71
CA TRP A 146 -10.95 4.65 2.17
C TRP A 146 -12.13 3.77 2.64
N HIS A 147 -12.00 2.45 2.55
CA HIS A 147 -13.01 1.52 3.06
C HIS A 147 -13.26 1.67 4.56
N ALA A 148 -12.19 1.79 5.36
CA ALA A 148 -12.32 2.02 6.80
C ALA A 148 -13.10 3.32 7.09
N MET A 149 -12.80 4.41 6.38
CA MET A 149 -13.56 5.66 6.47
C MET A 149 -15.03 5.45 6.09
N THR A 150 -15.33 4.75 5.00
CA THR A 150 -16.72 4.53 4.56
C THR A 150 -17.53 3.64 5.51
N ALA A 151 -16.85 2.78 6.28
CA ALA A 151 -17.47 1.87 7.23
C ALA A 151 -17.58 2.44 8.66
N CYS A 152 -17.04 3.65 8.89
CA CYS A 152 -17.15 4.29 10.20
C CYS A 152 -18.57 4.81 10.46
N ASP A 153 -19.04 4.61 11.69
CA ASP A 153 -20.26 5.26 12.20
C ASP A 153 -19.93 6.55 12.97
N ASP A 154 -18.68 6.70 13.47
CA ASP A 154 -18.20 7.93 14.12
C ASP A 154 -17.62 8.91 13.10
N ARG A 155 -18.25 10.09 13.00
CA ARG A 155 -17.80 11.19 12.14
C ARG A 155 -16.39 11.66 12.50
N ALA A 156 -16.02 11.67 13.77
CA ALA A 156 -14.68 12.11 14.18
C ALA A 156 -13.61 11.11 13.73
N GLU A 157 -13.89 9.81 13.84
CA GLU A 157 -13.05 8.73 13.31
C GLU A 157 -12.92 8.78 11.79
N GLY A 158 -14.05 8.86 11.06
CA GLY A 158 -14.03 9.02 9.61
C GLY A 158 -13.20 10.23 9.16
N GLN A 159 -13.31 11.36 9.87
CA GLN A 159 -12.52 12.57 9.59
C GLN A 159 -11.03 12.40 9.89
N ARG A 160 -10.63 11.56 10.86
CA ARG A 160 -9.22 11.22 11.10
C ARG A 160 -8.68 10.36 9.95
N ILE A 161 -9.42 9.34 9.55
CA ILE A 161 -9.01 8.40 8.50
C ILE A 161 -8.87 9.13 7.15
N VAL A 162 -9.83 9.98 6.76
CA VAL A 162 -9.72 10.75 5.50
C VAL A 162 -8.54 11.71 5.50
N ARG A 163 -8.22 12.33 6.65
CA ARG A 163 -7.04 13.21 6.80
C ARG A 163 -5.73 12.43 6.68
N ALA A 164 -5.65 11.25 7.28
CA ALA A 164 -4.50 10.36 7.13
C ALA A 164 -4.35 9.90 5.67
N LEU A 165 -5.43 9.46 5.03
CA LEU A 165 -5.45 9.07 3.61
C LEU A 165 -4.92 10.19 2.70
N GLY A 166 -5.48 11.40 2.83
CA GLY A 166 -5.02 12.56 2.06
C GLY A 166 -3.55 12.91 2.33
N SER A 167 -3.12 12.83 3.59
CA SER A 167 -1.71 13.10 3.96
C SER A 167 -0.74 12.10 3.34
N LEU A 168 -1.09 10.81 3.34
CA LEU A 168 -0.30 9.76 2.70
C LEU A 168 -0.19 9.96 1.18
N MET A 169 -1.31 10.32 0.54
CA MET A 169 -1.37 10.63 -0.89
C MET A 169 -0.49 11.84 -1.26
N LEU A 170 -0.52 12.91 -0.46
CA LEU A 170 0.32 14.09 -0.68
C LEU A 170 1.81 13.82 -0.37
N ALA A 171 2.10 13.02 0.66
CA ALA A 171 3.46 12.62 0.96
C ALA A 171 4.06 11.77 -0.18
N LEU A 172 3.25 10.94 -0.84
CA LEU A 172 3.68 10.14 -1.98
C LEU A 172 4.16 11.01 -3.15
N THR A 173 3.44 12.07 -3.50
CA THR A 173 3.84 12.96 -4.61
C THR A 173 5.13 13.74 -4.30
N ARG A 174 5.42 13.98 -3.02
CA ARG A 174 6.68 14.60 -2.56
C ARG A 174 7.85 13.63 -2.53
N ARG A 175 7.62 12.40 -2.09
CA ARG A 175 8.64 11.34 -2.02
C ARG A 175 8.99 10.77 -3.39
N MET A 176 8.03 10.78 -4.31
CA MET A 176 8.17 10.29 -5.68
C MET A 176 7.77 11.40 -6.68
N PRO A 177 8.58 12.45 -6.88
CA PRO A 177 8.27 13.53 -7.80
C PRO A 177 7.99 13.10 -9.25
N LEU A 178 8.61 12.02 -9.73
CA LEU A 178 8.48 11.60 -11.13
C LEU A 178 7.26 10.69 -11.38
N LEU A 179 7.01 9.75 -10.47
CA LEU A 179 6.04 8.67 -10.61
C LEU A 179 4.90 8.72 -9.58
N GLY A 180 5.09 9.37 -8.44
CA GLY A 180 4.15 9.35 -7.32
C GLY A 180 2.74 9.85 -7.69
N TRP A 181 2.65 10.85 -8.57
CA TRP A 181 1.37 11.35 -9.06
C TRP A 181 0.61 10.32 -9.91
N ARG A 182 1.31 9.41 -10.62
CA ARG A 182 0.65 8.33 -11.38
C ARG A 182 0.09 7.27 -10.45
N LEU A 183 0.81 6.93 -9.37
CA LEU A 183 0.32 6.01 -8.33
C LEU A 183 -0.88 6.61 -7.59
N LEU A 184 -0.88 7.93 -7.39
CA LEU A 184 -2.05 8.64 -6.86
C LEU A 184 -3.25 8.56 -7.82
N ALA A 185 -3.03 8.79 -9.11
CA ALA A 185 -4.09 8.68 -10.12
C ALA A 185 -4.70 7.27 -10.19
N ASP A 186 -3.87 6.22 -10.09
CA ASP A 186 -4.31 4.83 -10.03
C ASP A 186 -5.17 4.52 -8.79
N ALA A 187 -4.76 5.02 -7.62
CA ALA A 187 -5.55 4.89 -6.39
C ALA A 187 -6.89 5.63 -6.49
N LEU A 188 -6.91 6.85 -7.05
CA LEU A 188 -8.15 7.60 -7.25
C LEU A 188 -9.08 6.91 -8.26
N ALA A 189 -8.54 6.36 -9.36
CA ALA A 189 -9.33 5.58 -10.30
C ALA A 189 -9.99 4.38 -9.62
N SER A 190 -9.26 3.70 -8.73
CA SER A 190 -9.78 2.56 -7.98
C SER A 190 -10.92 2.95 -7.02
N ILE A 191 -10.79 4.09 -6.33
CA ILE A 191 -11.87 4.64 -5.48
C ILE A 191 -13.09 5.00 -6.34
N GLN A 192 -12.89 5.69 -7.47
CA GLN A 192 -13.96 6.07 -8.40
C GLN A 192 -14.69 4.85 -8.96
N ILE A 193 -13.95 3.82 -9.40
CA ILE A 193 -14.53 2.55 -9.86
C ILE A 193 -15.36 1.92 -8.77
N ARG A 194 -14.89 1.90 -7.51
CA ARG A 194 -15.62 1.29 -6.41
C ARG A 194 -16.95 1.99 -6.12
N LEU A 195 -16.92 3.33 -6.05
CA LEU A 195 -18.12 4.17 -5.92
C LEU A 195 -19.15 3.90 -7.02
N LEU A 196 -18.70 3.65 -8.26
CA LEU A 196 -19.57 3.34 -9.40
C LEU A 196 -20.01 1.87 -9.46
N SER A 197 -19.34 0.98 -8.73
CA SER A 197 -19.61 -0.45 -8.74
C SER A 197 -20.61 -0.88 -7.67
N ASP A 198 -20.68 -0.13 -6.57
CA ASP A 198 -21.53 -0.49 -5.45
C ASP A 198 -23.02 -0.38 -5.84
N GLU A 199 -23.75 -1.50 -5.73
CA GLU A 199 -25.17 -1.61 -6.07
C GLU A 199 -26.09 -0.84 -5.11
N LYS A 200 -25.55 -0.44 -3.95
CA LYS A 200 -26.25 0.35 -2.94
C LYS A 200 -25.71 1.78 -2.94
N PRO A 201 -26.57 2.80 -2.74
CA PRO A 201 -26.12 4.16 -2.53
C PRO A 201 -25.07 4.20 -1.42
N VAL A 202 -23.95 4.84 -1.70
CA VAL A 202 -22.87 5.01 -0.74
C VAL A 202 -23.42 5.86 0.41
N GLY A 203 -23.19 5.46 1.66
CA GLY A 203 -23.73 6.20 2.82
C GLY A 203 -23.22 7.66 2.85
N GLY A 204 -23.95 8.57 3.50
CA GLY A 204 -23.61 10.01 3.51
C GLY A 204 -22.18 10.32 3.99
N MET A 205 -21.62 9.51 4.89
CA MET A 205 -20.22 9.64 5.33
C MET A 205 -19.21 9.32 4.22
N ALA A 206 -19.52 8.37 3.35
CA ALA A 206 -18.63 7.97 2.26
C ALA A 206 -18.61 9.01 1.13
N GLU A 207 -19.76 9.60 0.81
CA GLU A 207 -19.84 10.72 -0.13
C GLU A 207 -19.11 11.95 0.42
N GLU A 208 -19.42 12.35 1.66
CA GLU A 208 -18.80 13.51 2.31
C GLU A 208 -17.28 13.34 2.43
N GLY A 209 -16.83 12.20 2.95
CA GLY A 209 -15.40 11.91 3.12
C GLY A 209 -14.65 11.88 1.78
N THR A 210 -15.26 11.31 0.74
CA THR A 210 -14.63 11.31 -0.59
C THR A 210 -14.57 12.72 -1.18
N GLN A 211 -15.64 13.52 -1.07
CA GLN A 211 -15.62 14.91 -1.53
C GLN A 211 -14.55 15.74 -0.80
N GLN A 212 -14.43 15.57 0.52
CA GLN A 212 -13.39 16.21 1.30
C GLN A 212 -11.98 15.80 0.85
N LEU A 213 -11.75 14.52 0.57
CA LEU A 213 -10.47 14.04 0.06
C LEU A 213 -10.09 14.74 -1.25
N PHE A 214 -11.00 14.76 -2.23
CA PHE A 214 -10.73 15.40 -3.53
C PHE A 214 -10.53 16.92 -3.40
N ALA A 215 -11.31 17.58 -2.55
CA ALA A 215 -11.14 19.00 -2.25
C ALA A 215 -9.79 19.30 -1.60
N ALA A 216 -9.34 18.47 -0.65
CA ALA A 216 -8.04 18.62 -0.01
C ALA A 216 -6.88 18.42 -1.01
N LEU A 217 -7.00 17.43 -1.90
CA LEU A 217 -6.01 17.18 -2.95
C LEU A 217 -5.92 18.35 -3.94
N SER A 218 -7.06 18.89 -4.38
CA SER A 218 -7.08 20.01 -5.33
C SER A 218 -6.50 21.30 -4.74
N GLN A 219 -6.69 21.54 -3.44
CA GLN A 219 -6.12 22.68 -2.73
C GLN A 219 -4.61 22.55 -2.47
N SER A 220 -4.10 21.30 -2.36
CA SER A 220 -2.73 21.03 -1.92
C SER A 220 -1.75 20.75 -3.06
N LEU A 221 -2.24 20.34 -4.23
CA LEU A 221 -1.43 20.00 -5.39
C LEU A 221 -1.33 21.17 -6.38
N PRO A 222 -0.22 21.30 -7.13
CA PRO A 222 -0.16 22.21 -8.27
C PRO A 222 -1.32 21.96 -9.25
N PRO A 223 -1.99 23.00 -9.78
CA PRO A 223 -3.18 22.83 -10.63
C PRO A 223 -2.96 21.91 -11.84
N GLU A 224 -1.82 22.07 -12.53
CA GLU A 224 -1.45 21.23 -13.68
C GLU A 224 -1.29 19.76 -13.29
N GLN A 225 -0.67 19.50 -12.13
CA GLN A 225 -0.48 18.15 -11.63
C GLN A 225 -1.82 17.53 -11.22
N TYR A 226 -2.69 18.27 -10.52
CA TYR A 226 -4.02 17.80 -10.16
C TYR A 226 -4.87 17.48 -11.40
N GLN A 227 -4.81 18.33 -12.43
CA GLN A 227 -5.50 18.09 -13.70
C GLN A 227 -4.98 16.83 -14.40
N ALA A 228 -3.66 16.62 -14.42
CA ALA A 228 -3.07 15.41 -15.01
C ALA A 228 -3.48 14.13 -14.26
N ILE A 229 -3.50 14.18 -12.92
CA ILE A 229 -3.97 13.09 -12.07
C ILE A 229 -5.43 12.75 -12.39
N HIS A 230 -6.30 13.76 -12.42
CA HIS A 230 -7.72 13.58 -12.69
C HIS A 230 -8.01 13.08 -14.12
N ALA A 231 -7.24 13.56 -15.11
CA ALA A 231 -7.35 13.08 -16.48
C ALA A 231 -6.97 11.60 -16.60
N LEU A 232 -5.85 11.19 -15.99
CA LEU A 232 -5.40 9.81 -16.00
C LEU A 232 -6.37 8.89 -15.25
N SER A 233 -6.85 9.30 -14.07
CA SER A 233 -7.82 8.50 -13.31
C SER A 233 -9.14 8.35 -14.07
N GLY A 234 -9.62 9.44 -14.70
CA GLY A 234 -10.83 9.43 -15.52
C GLY A 234 -10.73 8.52 -16.74
N GLN A 235 -9.57 8.46 -17.42
CA GLN A 235 -9.36 7.54 -18.53
C GLN A 235 -9.51 6.07 -18.12
N VAL A 236 -8.96 5.70 -16.96
CA VAL A 236 -9.08 4.34 -16.40
C VAL A 236 -10.54 3.99 -16.09
N VAL A 237 -11.28 4.91 -15.46
CA VAL A 237 -12.71 4.74 -15.17
C VAL A 237 -13.53 4.55 -16.45
N LEU A 238 -13.27 5.35 -17.48
CA LEU A 238 -13.96 5.24 -18.77
C LEU A 238 -13.67 3.91 -19.46
N ALA A 239 -12.41 3.47 -19.48
CA ALA A 239 -12.03 2.18 -20.05
C ALA A 239 -12.73 1.02 -19.32
N TRP A 240 -12.79 1.08 -17.99
CA TRP A 240 -13.51 0.11 -17.16
C TRP A 240 -15.02 0.10 -17.46
N GLN A 241 -15.67 1.27 -17.59
CA GLN A 241 -17.09 1.35 -17.95
C GLN A 241 -17.36 0.76 -19.34
N GLN A 242 -16.48 1.02 -20.31
CA GLN A 242 -16.60 0.47 -21.67
C GLN A 242 -16.48 -1.05 -21.66
N ALA A 243 -15.53 -1.62 -20.90
CA ALA A 243 -15.35 -3.07 -20.77
C ALA A 243 -16.56 -3.78 -20.12
N ARG A 244 -17.38 -3.06 -19.32
CA ARG A 244 -18.60 -3.60 -18.69
C ARG A 244 -19.84 -3.51 -19.56
N ARG A 245 -19.81 -2.79 -20.69
CA ARG A 245 -20.96 -2.74 -21.59
C ARG A 245 -21.10 -4.09 -22.30
N PRO A 246 -22.30 -4.70 -22.34
CA PRO A 246 -22.51 -5.89 -23.15
C PRO A 246 -22.19 -5.56 -24.61
N ALA A 247 -21.51 -6.48 -25.31
CA ALA A 247 -21.32 -6.37 -26.74
C ALA A 247 -22.71 -6.27 -27.39
N SER A 248 -22.94 -5.17 -28.09
CA SER A 248 -24.22 -4.90 -28.77
C SER A 248 -24.43 -5.83 -29.96
#